data_AF-A0A2W4NY67-F1
#
_entry.id   AF-A0A2W4NY67-F1
#
_cell.length_a   1.000
_cell.length_b   1.000
_cell.length_c   1.000
_cell.angle_alpha   90.00
_cell.angle_beta   90.00
_cell.angle_gamma   90.00
#
_symmetry.space_group_name_H-M   'P 1'
#
loop_
_entity.id
_entity.type
_entity.pdbx_description
1 polymer ?
#
loop_
_entity_poly.entity_id
_entity_poly.type
_entity_poly.pdbx_seq_one_letter_code
_entity_poly.pdbx_strand_id
1 'polypeptide(L)'
;MIPIRDVNPTRITPVVTLIVIAACTFVWFFIQGRQDPQEEVRFLYEWAAVGCEITTGEPLTPVELRDDVCHAEPTFPDKDPGIPVLVSSFLPGGTAHLTFKRWSPWILG
;
A
#
# COMPACT_ATOMS: atom_id res chain seq x y z
N MET A 1 -11.84 -2.87 25.71
CA MET A 1 -12.83 -3.89 25.29
C MET A 1 -13.24 -3.55 23.88
N ILE A 2 -12.92 -4.38 22.88
CA ILE A 2 -13.43 -4.14 21.53
C ILE A 2 -14.00 -5.43 20.94
N PRO A 3 -15.28 -5.69 21.22
CA PRO A 3 -16.19 -6.23 20.24
C PRO A 3 -17.31 -5.21 20.03
N ILE A 4 -17.25 -4.46 18.93
CA ILE A 4 -18.42 -3.74 18.43
C ILE A 4 -19.18 -4.76 17.60
N ARG A 5 -20.13 -5.45 18.22
CA ARG A 5 -21.08 -6.29 17.50
C ARG A 5 -22.09 -5.35 16.86
N ASP A 6 -22.10 -5.29 15.54
CA ASP A 6 -23.16 -4.60 14.81
C ASP A 6 -24.51 -5.25 15.17
N VAL A 7 -25.48 -4.41 15.57
CA VAL A 7 -26.85 -4.81 15.88
C VAL A 7 -27.63 -5.06 14.59
N ASN A 8 -27.16 -4.54 13.46
CA ASN A 8 -27.73 -4.77 12.15
C ASN A 8 -27.28 -6.16 11.64
N PRO A 9 -28.19 -7.15 11.54
CA PRO A 9 -27.82 -8.47 11.07
C PRO A 9 -27.42 -8.41 9.59
N THR A 10 -26.13 -8.55 9.31
CA THR A 10 -25.62 -8.76 7.96
C THR A 10 -26.06 -10.14 7.46
N ARG A 11 -26.92 -10.16 6.44
CA ARG A 11 -27.42 -11.41 5.84
C ARG A 11 -26.59 -11.89 4.65
N ILE A 12 -25.62 -11.09 4.21
CA ILE A 12 -24.78 -11.36 3.04
C ILE A 12 -23.38 -11.79 3.49
N THR A 13 -22.79 -12.73 2.76
CA THR A 13 -21.38 -13.08 2.96
C THR A 13 -20.51 -11.96 2.37
N PRO A 14 -19.55 -11.40 3.13
CA PRO A 14 -18.76 -10.24 2.70
C PRO A 14 -17.61 -10.66 1.77
N VAL A 15 -17.94 -11.18 0.59
CA VAL A 15 -16.97 -11.77 -0.36
C VAL A 15 -15.92 -10.76 -0.81
N VAL A 16 -16.32 -9.54 -1.15
CA VAL A 16 -15.38 -8.48 -1.59
C VAL A 16 -14.38 -8.14 -0.49
N THR A 17 -14.87 -7.98 0.74
CA THR A 17 -14.04 -7.67 1.93
C THR A 17 -13.03 -8.79 2.19
N LEU A 18 -13.45 -10.05 2.09
CA LEU A 18 -12.55 -11.19 2.20
C LEU A 18 -11.49 -11.21 1.08
N ILE A 19 -11.87 -10.88 -0.16
CA ILE A 19 -10.92 -10.79 -1.29
C ILE A 19 -9.87 -9.70 -1.03
N VAL A 20 -10.27 -8.51 -0.58
CA VAL A 20 -9.33 -7.41 -0.27
C VAL A 20 -8.39 -7.80 0.86
N ILE A 21 -8.91 -8.39 1.94
CA ILE A 21 -8.10 -8.89 3.06
C ILE A 21 -7.10 -9.95 2.58
N ALA A 22 -7.56 -10.90 1.76
CA ALA A 22 -6.72 -11.94 1.20
C ALA A 22 -5.63 -11.36 0.29
N ALA A 23 -5.95 -10.39 -0.57
CA ALA A 23 -5.00 -9.73 -1.45
C ALA A 23 -3.89 -9.01 -0.67
N CYS A 24 -4.26 -8.16 0.30
CA CYS A 24 -3.28 -7.47 1.17
C CYS A 24 -2.39 -8.47 1.94
N THR A 25 -2.97 -9.56 2.43
CA THR A 25 -2.24 -10.62 3.15
C THR A 25 -1.29 -11.35 2.21
N PHE A 26 -1.74 -11.68 1.01
CA PHE A 26 -0.94 -12.36 0.00
C PHE A 26 0.27 -11.52 -0.42
N VAL A 27 0.06 -10.25 -0.77
CA VAL A 27 1.13 -9.31 -1.14
C VAL A 27 2.18 -9.21 -0.02
N TRP A 28 1.74 -9.11 1.22
CA TRP A 28 2.63 -9.01 2.38
C TRP A 28 3.52 -10.24 2.60
N PHE A 29 2.98 -11.45 2.44
CA PHE A 29 3.70 -12.68 2.76
C PHE A 29 4.49 -13.26 1.58
N PHE A 30 4.05 -13.01 0.34
CA PHE A 30 4.60 -13.67 -0.84
C PHE A 30 5.30 -12.75 -1.83
N ILE A 31 5.02 -11.44 -1.79
CA ILE A 31 5.57 -10.48 -2.76
C ILE A 31 6.58 -9.55 -2.09
N GLN A 32 6.26 -8.99 -0.92
CA GLN A 32 7.16 -8.08 -0.21
C GLN A 32 8.34 -8.84 0.42
N GLY A 33 9.56 -8.57 -0.04
CA GLY A 33 10.80 -9.11 0.53
C GLY A 33 11.08 -8.52 1.92
N ARG A 34 10.77 -9.27 2.97
CA ARG A 34 10.86 -8.81 4.37
C ARG A 34 12.22 -9.04 5.04
N GLN A 35 13.18 -9.64 4.33
CA GLN A 35 14.42 -10.12 4.95
C GLN A 35 15.36 -8.96 5.31
N ASP A 36 15.33 -7.88 4.54
CA ASP A 36 16.10 -6.66 4.78
C ASP A 36 15.17 -5.42 4.80
N PRO A 37 15.17 -4.62 5.89
CA PRO A 37 14.44 -3.36 5.94
C PRO A 37 14.77 -2.38 4.79
N GLN A 38 16.00 -2.38 4.28
CA GLN A 38 16.38 -1.52 3.15
C GLN A 38 15.73 -1.99 1.84
N GLU A 39 15.63 -3.29 1.63
CA GLU A 39 14.94 -3.87 0.48
C GLU A 39 13.42 -3.64 0.55
N GLU A 40 12.82 -3.72 1.75
CA GLU A 40 11.40 -3.41 1.95
C GLU A 40 11.10 -1.95 1.60
N VAL A 41 11.94 -1.01 2.05
CA VAL A 41 11.81 0.42 1.73
C VAL A 41 11.98 0.66 0.23
N ARG A 42 12.99 0.06 -0.40
CA ARG A 42 13.21 0.17 -1.86
C ARG A 42 12.01 -0.37 -2.64
N PHE A 43 11.50 -1.54 -2.26
CA PHE A 43 10.32 -2.14 -2.89
C PHE A 43 9.10 -1.21 -2.78
N LEU A 44 8.88 -0.60 -1.62
CA LEU A 44 7.81 0.38 -1.45
C LEU A 44 8.00 1.60 -2.34
N TYR A 45 9.21 2.16 -2.46
CA TYR A 45 9.44 3.27 -3.39
C TYR A 45 9.24 2.90 -4.86
N GLU A 46 9.47 1.64 -5.23
CA GLU A 46 9.27 1.17 -6.60
C GLU A 46 7.79 0.94 -6.95
N TRP A 47 6.97 0.49 -5.98
CA TRP A 47 5.58 0.05 -6.24
C TRP A 47 4.49 0.90 -5.58
N ALA A 48 4.82 1.71 -4.56
CA ALA A 48 3.87 2.59 -3.90
C ALA A 48 3.74 3.93 -4.61
N ALA A 49 2.56 4.51 -4.45
CA ALA A 49 2.22 5.83 -4.94
C ALA A 49 3.03 6.89 -4.20
N VAL A 50 3.79 7.70 -4.95
CA VAL A 50 4.52 8.86 -4.42
C VAL A 50 3.89 10.13 -4.96
N GLY A 51 3.75 11.15 -4.10
CA GLY A 51 3.04 12.39 -4.42
C GLY A 51 3.61 13.10 -5.65
N CYS A 52 4.94 13.27 -5.72
CA CYS A 52 5.60 13.91 -6.86
C CYS A 52 5.32 13.17 -8.17
N GLU A 53 5.43 11.84 -8.19
CA GLU A 53 5.18 11.04 -9.40
C GLU A 53 3.75 11.18 -9.93
N ILE A 54 2.78 11.31 -9.03
CA ILE A 54 1.37 11.47 -9.40
C ILE A 54 1.09 12.88 -9.94
N THR A 55 1.72 13.90 -9.37
CA THR A 55 1.46 15.30 -9.75
C THR A 55 2.25 15.74 -10.98
N THR A 56 3.46 15.23 -11.17
CA THR A 56 4.32 15.55 -12.32
C THR A 56 4.14 14.57 -13.46
N GLY A 57 3.76 13.31 -13.16
CA GLY A 57 3.76 12.23 -14.15
C GLY A 57 5.17 11.73 -14.49
N GLU A 58 6.17 12.09 -13.69
CA GLU A 58 7.59 11.74 -13.89
C GLU A 58 8.10 10.88 -12.72
N PRO A 59 9.05 9.96 -12.94
CA PRO A 59 9.54 9.10 -11.86
C PRO A 59 10.37 9.84 -10.81
N LEU A 60 10.33 9.37 -9.55
CA LEU A 60 10.94 10.07 -8.41
C LEU A 60 12.47 10.13 -8.47
N THR A 61 13.07 11.29 -8.23
CA THR A 61 14.52 11.60 -8.21
C THR A 61 15.22 11.33 -6.86
N PRO A 62 16.56 11.14 -6.82
CA PRO A 62 17.25 10.85 -5.55
C PRO A 62 17.26 12.06 -4.61
N VAL A 63 17.15 13.26 -5.19
CA VAL A 63 17.06 14.53 -4.47
C VAL A 63 15.66 14.68 -3.88
N GLU A 64 14.61 14.41 -4.67
CA GLU A 64 13.22 14.38 -4.20
C GLU A 64 13.02 13.43 -3.02
N LEU A 65 13.65 12.25 -3.09
CA LEU A 65 13.58 11.25 -2.03
C LEU A 65 14.11 11.77 -0.69
N ARG A 66 15.04 12.73 -0.70
CA ARG A 66 15.62 13.34 0.51
C ARG A 66 14.92 14.63 0.94
N ASP A 67 14.62 15.48 -0.03
CA ASP A 67 14.20 16.85 0.23
C ASP A 67 12.68 17.01 0.31
N ASP A 68 11.92 15.99 -0.11
CA ASP A 68 10.44 15.98 -0.14
C ASP A 68 9.85 17.14 -0.98
N VAL A 69 10.62 17.59 -1.97
CA VAL A 69 10.29 18.67 -2.92
C VAL A 69 10.50 18.16 -4.33
N CYS A 70 9.53 18.37 -5.23
CA CYS A 70 9.57 17.81 -6.58
C CYS A 70 10.64 18.48 -7.48
N HIS A 71 11.51 17.67 -8.12
CA HIS A 71 12.68 18.02 -8.95
C HIS A 71 12.80 17.06 -10.16
N ALA A 72 13.78 17.26 -11.06
CA ALA A 72 13.69 16.78 -12.46
C ALA A 72 14.52 15.53 -12.88
N GLU A 73 15.44 14.95 -12.08
CA GLU A 73 16.28 13.78 -12.49
C GLU A 73 15.92 12.41 -11.85
N PRO A 74 15.25 11.48 -12.53
CA PRO A 74 14.61 10.29 -11.92
C PRO A 74 15.56 9.22 -11.33
N THR A 75 15.21 8.66 -10.17
CA THR A 75 15.81 7.49 -9.48
C THR A 75 15.34 6.16 -10.07
N PHE A 76 14.07 6.09 -10.46
CA PHE A 76 13.42 4.88 -11.00
C PHE A 76 12.87 5.15 -12.40
N PRO A 77 13.73 5.25 -13.44
CA PRO A 77 13.34 5.73 -14.76
C PRO A 77 12.28 4.87 -15.46
N ASP A 78 12.17 3.58 -15.11
CA ASP A 78 11.23 2.64 -15.73
C ASP A 78 9.87 2.56 -15.00
N LYS A 79 9.67 3.32 -13.92
CA LYS A 79 8.43 3.28 -13.13
C LYS A 79 7.31 4.07 -13.82
N ASP A 80 6.23 3.39 -14.16
CA ASP A 80 4.99 4.03 -14.62
C ASP A 80 4.25 4.66 -13.41
N PRO A 81 4.01 5.98 -13.38
CA PRO A 81 3.32 6.66 -12.27
C PRO A 81 1.84 6.27 -12.10
N GLY A 82 1.21 5.67 -13.12
CA GLY A 82 -0.21 5.28 -13.07
C GLY A 82 -0.48 3.99 -12.28
N ILE A 83 0.40 3.00 -12.37
CA ILE A 83 0.24 1.70 -11.70
C ILE A 83 0.21 1.82 -10.16
N PRO A 84 1.11 2.58 -9.52
CA PRO A 84 1.17 2.73 -8.07
C PRO A 84 -0.10 3.31 -7.44
N VAL A 85 -0.88 4.12 -8.16
CA VAL A 85 -2.14 4.69 -7.66
C VAL A 85 -3.10 3.59 -7.20
N LEU A 86 -3.18 2.48 -7.94
CA LEU A 86 -4.04 1.35 -7.59
C LEU A 86 -3.34 0.36 -6.65
N VAL A 87 -2.08 0.04 -6.95
CA VAL A 87 -1.35 -1.02 -6.23
C VAL A 87 -1.01 -0.63 -4.79
N SER A 88 -0.78 0.66 -4.52
CA SER A 88 -0.48 1.18 -3.17
C SER A 88 -1.53 0.83 -2.11
N SER A 89 -2.79 0.71 -2.52
CA SER A 89 -3.88 0.29 -1.63
C SER A 89 -3.66 -1.10 -1.03
N PHE A 90 -2.93 -1.98 -1.73
CA PHE A 90 -2.65 -3.35 -1.31
C PHE A 90 -1.28 -3.54 -0.65
N LEU A 91 -0.42 -2.52 -0.67
CA LEU A 91 0.91 -2.54 -0.07
C LEU A 91 0.83 -2.09 1.40
N PRO A 92 1.05 -2.96 2.40
CA PRO A 92 1.26 -2.52 3.76
C PRO A 92 2.70 -2.02 3.92
N GLY A 93 2.91 -1.00 4.72
CA GLY A 93 4.24 -0.45 5.04
C GLY A 93 4.79 -0.94 6.38
N GLY A 94 4.20 -1.98 6.96
CA GLY A 94 4.52 -2.45 8.30
C GLY A 94 3.49 -3.44 8.86
N THR A 95 3.87 -4.20 9.89
CA THR A 95 2.99 -5.20 10.53
C THR A 95 1.75 -4.57 11.16
N ALA A 96 1.92 -3.41 11.79
CA ALA A 96 0.82 -2.61 12.32
C ALA A 96 -0.11 -2.19 11.17
N HIS A 97 0.44 -1.67 10.07
CA HIS A 97 -0.33 -1.24 8.91
C HIS A 97 -1.12 -2.42 8.30
N LEU A 98 -0.53 -3.60 8.12
CA LEU A 98 -1.25 -4.81 7.68
C LEU A 98 -2.38 -5.19 8.64
N THR A 99 -2.16 -5.07 9.94
CA THR A 99 -3.17 -5.42 10.94
C THR A 99 -4.39 -4.50 10.82
N PHE A 100 -4.18 -3.19 10.73
CA PHE A 100 -5.27 -2.24 10.53
C PHE A 100 -5.93 -2.36 9.14
N LYS A 101 -5.16 -2.64 8.07
CA LYS A 101 -5.72 -2.91 6.72
C LYS A 101 -6.59 -4.16 6.63
N ARG A 102 -6.51 -5.08 7.59
CA ARG A 102 -7.41 -6.24 7.70
C ARG A 102 -8.57 -5.99 8.64
N TRP A 103 -8.28 -5.35 9.77
CA TRP A 103 -9.24 -5.11 10.83
C TRP A 103 -10.31 -4.07 10.45
N SER A 104 -9.94 -2.95 9.82
CA SER A 104 -10.89 -1.91 9.46
C SER A 104 -11.93 -2.37 8.43
N PRO A 105 -11.57 -3.03 7.31
CA PRO A 105 -12.56 -3.55 6.36
C PRO A 105 -13.42 -4.67 6.96
N TRP A 106 -12.86 -5.51 7.84
CA TRP A 106 -13.64 -6.55 8.52
C TRP A 106 -14.76 -5.98 9.40
N ILE A 107 -14.56 -4.80 9.99
CA ILE A 107 -15.56 -4.13 10.82
C ILE A 107 -16.54 -3.29 9.99
N LEU A 108 -16.06 -2.61 8.95
CA LEU A 108 -16.80 -1.54 8.25
C LEU A 108 -17.28 -1.91 6.84
N GLY A 109 -16.84 -3.03 6.27
CA GLY A 109 -17.13 -3.45 4.89
C GLY A 109 -18.06 -4.64 4.78
#